data_AF-A0A519UHC7-F1
#
_entry.id   AF-A0A519UHC7-F1
#
_cell.length_a   1.000
_cell.length_b   1.000
_cell.length_c   1.000
_cell.angle_alpha   90.00
_cell.angle_beta   90.00
_cell.angle_gamma   90.00
#
_symmetry.space_group_name_H-M   'P 1'
#
loop_
_entity.id
_entity.type
_entity.pdbx_description
1 polymer ?
#
loop_
_entity_poly.entity_id
_entity_poly.type
_entity_poly.pdbx_seq_one_letter_code
_entity_poly.pdbx_strand_id
1 'polypeptide(L)'
;MRTHDIPASLILAIAIHESAAGTSKIARYLNNHFGVKGENSSTEIRSAYRDYPTVDSSYNHFISFLQSRTHFNSLFDKYDQYDYRNWAKGIQRGGYAHSRTWSSQVIALIKKYELYEYDERPEDYVEPAIPAPVYKKSSVAKRVKTYLVKKGDNLNKIAKKLGTSATALMKKNNLKSAALQPGQKIKI
;
A
#
# COMPACT_ATOMS: atom_id res chain seq x y z
N MET A 1 12.48 20.55 9.65
CA MET A 1 11.40 20.29 8.66
C MET A 1 11.37 21.36 7.57
N ARG A 2 11.35 22.65 7.93
CA ARG A 2 11.39 23.81 7.01
C ARG A 2 12.54 23.85 5.98
N THR A 3 13.63 23.14 6.22
CA THR A 3 14.86 23.18 5.40
C THR A 3 14.92 22.14 4.29
N HIS A 4 13.86 21.34 4.11
CA HIS A 4 13.92 20.14 3.28
C HIS A 4 12.80 20.01 2.24
N ASP A 5 11.93 21.01 2.05
CA ASP A 5 10.83 20.99 1.07
C ASP A 5 9.89 19.76 1.20
N ILE A 6 9.72 19.25 2.43
CA ILE A 6 8.79 18.17 2.77
C ILE A 6 7.74 18.74 3.74
N PRO A 7 6.44 18.42 3.54
CA PRO A 7 5.40 18.85 4.47
C PRO A 7 5.71 18.39 5.90
N ALA A 8 5.68 19.32 6.86
CA ALA A 8 5.86 19.00 8.28
C ALA A 8 4.77 18.04 8.76
N SER A 9 3.54 18.26 8.30
CA SER A 9 2.37 17.42 8.56
C SER A 9 2.61 15.95 8.21
N LEU A 10 3.29 15.70 7.09
CA LEU A 10 3.63 14.36 6.63
C LEU A 10 4.61 13.67 7.58
N ILE A 11 5.71 14.35 7.94
CA ILE A 11 6.74 13.77 8.81
C ILE A 11 6.16 13.48 10.19
N LEU A 12 5.38 14.41 10.75
CA LEU A 12 4.70 14.23 12.04
C LEU A 12 3.72 13.06 12.00
N ALA A 13 2.91 12.94 10.95
CA ALA A 13 1.95 11.85 10.83
C ALA A 13 2.61 10.48 10.67
N ILE A 14 3.70 10.40 9.92
CA ILE A 14 4.49 9.16 9.80
C ILE A 14 5.10 8.81 11.15
N ALA A 15 5.73 9.76 11.83
CA ALA A 15 6.28 9.53 13.16
C ALA A 15 5.20 9.04 14.14
N ILE A 16 4.02 9.66 14.17
CA ILE A 16 2.88 9.20 14.99
C ILE A 16 2.47 7.77 14.62
N HIS A 17 2.38 7.45 13.33
CA HIS A 17 1.98 6.13 12.84
C HIS A 17 2.98 5.05 13.26
N GLU A 18 4.27 5.28 13.01
CA GLU A 18 5.34 4.30 13.21
C GLU A 18 5.70 4.11 14.70
N SER A 19 5.56 5.17 15.51
CA SER A 19 5.97 5.16 16.93
C SER A 19 4.83 4.87 17.91
N ALA A 20 3.61 4.62 17.44
CA ALA A 20 2.39 4.62 18.25
C ALA A 20 2.25 5.92 19.06
N ALA A 21 2.33 7.07 18.37
CA ALA A 21 2.32 8.41 18.97
C ALA A 21 3.39 8.58 20.07
N GLY A 22 4.60 8.06 19.85
CA GLY A 22 5.73 8.13 20.77
C GLY A 22 5.69 7.12 21.92
N THR A 23 4.61 6.33 22.06
CA THR A 23 4.44 5.43 23.22
C THR A 23 5.13 4.07 23.06
N SER A 24 5.54 3.70 21.85
CA SER A 24 6.23 2.44 21.60
C SER A 24 7.53 2.32 22.39
N LYS A 25 7.92 1.08 22.75
CA LYS A 25 9.21 0.83 23.41
C LYS A 25 10.39 1.35 22.58
N ILE A 26 10.31 1.19 21.26
CA ILE A 26 11.36 1.64 20.33
C ILE A 26 11.52 3.17 20.36
N ALA A 27 10.42 3.92 20.33
CA ALA A 27 10.48 5.37 20.43
C ALA A 27 10.99 5.84 21.80
N ARG A 28 10.50 5.25 22.90
CA ARG A 28 10.85 5.68 24.26
C ARG A 28 12.28 5.36 24.68
N TYR A 29 12.77 4.16 24.34
CA TYR A 29 14.07 3.70 24.82
C TYR A 29 15.21 3.90 23.82
N LEU A 30 14.90 4.07 22.53
CA LEU A 30 15.91 4.21 21.47
C LEU A 30 15.82 5.53 20.73
N ASN A 31 14.93 6.44 21.15
CA ASN A 31 14.61 7.68 20.44
C ASN A 31 14.22 7.48 18.96
N ASN A 32 13.80 6.27 18.57
CA ASN A 32 13.58 5.88 17.18
C ASN A 32 12.10 5.95 16.81
N HIS A 33 11.67 7.05 16.21
CA HIS A 33 10.27 7.29 15.89
C HIS A 33 9.82 6.71 14.54
N PHE A 34 10.75 6.20 13.72
CA PHE A 34 10.49 5.77 12.34
C PHE A 34 10.76 4.28 12.12
N GLY A 35 11.03 3.52 13.19
CA GLY A 35 11.26 2.07 13.10
C GLY A 35 12.48 1.69 12.27
N VAL A 36 13.49 2.55 12.18
CA VAL A 36 14.70 2.28 11.38
C VAL A 36 15.50 1.15 12.02
N LYS A 37 15.84 0.12 11.25
CA LYS A 37 16.69 -1.00 11.69
C LYS A 37 18.18 -0.65 11.59
N GLY A 38 18.99 -1.21 12.47
CA GLY A 38 20.43 -0.99 12.45
C GLY A 38 21.11 -1.30 13.77
N GLU A 39 22.32 -0.75 13.93
CA GLU A 39 23.11 -0.85 15.15
C GLU A 39 22.34 -0.32 16.35
N ASN A 40 22.38 -1.07 17.43
CA ASN A 40 21.70 -0.77 18.69
C ASN A 40 22.70 -0.94 19.83
N SER A 41 23.04 0.16 20.50
CA SER A 41 23.95 0.15 21.66
C SER A 41 23.23 0.20 23.01
N SER A 42 21.89 0.18 23.02
CA SER A 42 21.08 0.30 24.23
C SER A 42 21.25 -0.90 25.16
N THR A 43 21.42 -0.59 26.44
CA THR A 43 21.43 -1.58 27.52
C THR A 43 20.04 -1.84 28.09
N GLU A 44 19.06 -0.98 27.80
CA GLU A 44 17.69 -1.07 28.35
C GLU A 44 16.81 -2.07 27.60
N ILE A 45 16.91 -2.10 26.27
CA ILE A 45 16.14 -3.04 25.44
C ILE A 45 16.98 -3.69 24.35
N ARG A 46 16.78 -4.99 24.13
CA ARG A 46 17.38 -5.72 23.02
C ARG A 46 16.42 -5.73 21.83
N SER A 47 16.84 -5.16 20.70
CA SER A 47 16.02 -5.13 19.48
C SER A 47 16.89 -5.04 18.21
N ALA A 48 16.29 -5.23 17.04
CA ALA A 48 16.94 -5.00 15.74
C ALA A 48 16.85 -3.53 15.27
N TYR A 49 16.23 -2.66 16.06
CA TYR A 49 16.01 -1.26 15.73
C TYR A 49 17.19 -0.41 16.19
N ARG A 50 17.57 0.57 15.37
CA ARG A 50 18.66 1.49 15.65
C ARG A 50 18.34 2.39 16.83
N ASP A 51 19.34 2.70 17.66
CA ASP A 51 19.25 3.76 18.68
C ASP A 51 19.77 5.11 18.16
N TYR A 52 19.20 6.17 18.73
CA TYR A 52 19.58 7.54 18.43
C TYR A 52 19.90 8.32 19.71
N PRO A 53 20.91 9.21 19.68
CA PRO A 53 21.21 10.07 20.83
C PRO A 53 20.05 10.97 21.24
N THR A 54 19.27 11.45 20.27
CA THR A 54 18.10 12.32 20.49
C THR A 54 16.95 11.94 19.56
N VAL A 55 15.74 12.37 19.91
CA VAL A 55 14.57 12.24 19.04
C VAL A 55 14.84 12.94 17.70
N ASP A 56 15.34 14.17 17.71
CA ASP A 56 15.69 14.94 16.51
C ASP A 56 16.65 14.20 15.57
N SER A 57 17.63 13.46 16.12
CA SER A 57 18.54 12.65 15.31
C SER A 57 17.81 11.58 14.48
N SER A 58 16.72 11.01 15.00
CA SER A 58 15.91 10.05 14.26
C SER A 58 15.11 10.70 13.12
N TYR A 59 14.63 11.93 13.32
CA TYR A 59 13.94 12.73 12.28
C TYR A 59 14.90 13.13 11.17
N ASN A 60 16.09 13.62 11.53
CA ASN A 60 17.11 13.98 10.56
C ASN A 60 17.55 12.77 9.72
N HIS A 61 17.71 11.59 10.34
CA HIS A 61 18.02 10.38 9.59
C HIS A 61 16.89 9.98 8.63
N PHE A 62 15.63 10.07 9.06
CA PHE A 62 14.49 9.80 8.18
C PHE A 62 14.45 10.73 6.96
N ILE A 63 14.71 12.03 7.17
CA ILE A 63 14.77 13.02 6.08
C ILE A 63 15.92 12.70 5.12
N SER A 64 17.13 12.46 5.64
CA SER A 64 18.29 12.06 4.82
C SER A 64 18.04 10.76 4.04
N PHE A 65 17.28 9.82 4.61
CA PHE A 65 16.85 8.61 3.93
C PHE A 65 15.94 8.92 2.73
N LEU A 66 14.98 9.84 2.87
CA LEU A 66 14.11 10.25 1.76
C LEU A 66 14.90 10.97 0.66
N GLN A 67 15.85 11.84 1.02
CA GLN A 67 16.65 12.60 0.04
C GLN A 67 17.65 11.72 -0.73
N SER A 68 18.25 10.71 -0.07
CA SER A 68 19.32 9.90 -0.67
C SER A 68 18.84 8.78 -1.59
N ARG A 69 17.57 8.36 -1.49
CA ARG A 69 17.05 7.21 -2.25
C ARG A 69 16.44 7.68 -3.57
N THR A 70 16.93 7.11 -4.67
CA THR A 70 16.50 7.45 -6.05
C THR A 70 14.98 7.41 -6.25
N HIS A 71 14.30 6.42 -5.65
CA HIS A 71 12.84 6.30 -5.74
C HIS A 71 12.06 7.44 -5.04
N PHE A 72 12.64 8.07 -4.01
CA PHE A 72 12.01 9.14 -3.26
C PHE A 72 12.46 10.54 -3.71
N ASN A 73 13.66 10.67 -4.27
CA ASN A 73 14.17 11.95 -4.75
C ASN A 73 13.23 12.58 -5.80
N SER A 74 12.69 11.79 -6.72
CA SER A 74 11.70 12.29 -7.71
C SER A 74 10.42 12.89 -7.10
N LEU A 75 10.15 12.68 -5.81
CA LEU A 75 9.01 13.30 -5.14
C LEU A 75 9.23 14.80 -4.88
N PHE A 76 10.48 15.20 -4.62
CA PHE A 76 10.87 16.58 -4.36
C PHE A 76 10.68 17.46 -5.61
N ASP A 77 10.94 16.91 -6.80
CA ASP A 77 10.70 17.62 -8.07
C ASP A 77 9.22 17.64 -8.48
N LYS A 78 8.43 16.69 -7.99
CA LYS A 78 7.09 16.41 -8.51
C LYS A 78 5.97 17.03 -7.68
N TYR A 79 6.17 17.14 -6.37
CA TYR A 79 5.14 17.60 -5.46
C TYR A 79 5.65 18.80 -4.68
N ASP A 80 4.79 19.81 -4.61
CA ASP A 80 4.99 20.96 -3.76
C ASP A 80 5.13 20.55 -2.27
N GLN A 81 5.82 21.39 -1.50
CA GLN A 81 6.12 21.20 -0.09
C GLN A 81 4.87 21.19 0.81
N TYR A 82 3.69 21.58 0.30
CA TYR A 82 2.43 21.55 1.03
C TYR A 82 1.54 20.34 0.65
N ASP A 83 1.90 19.56 -0.38
CA ASP A 83 1.09 18.45 -0.90
C ASP A 83 1.31 17.12 -0.14
N TYR A 84 0.99 17.10 1.15
CA TYR A 84 1.15 15.88 1.98
C TYR A 84 0.46 14.64 1.40
N ARG A 85 -0.60 14.82 0.61
CA ARG A 85 -1.36 13.69 0.06
C ARG A 85 -0.59 12.97 -1.02
N ASN A 86 -0.05 13.70 -1.99
CA ASN A 86 0.71 13.07 -3.06
C ASN A 86 2.09 12.63 -2.59
N TRP A 87 2.68 13.34 -1.62
CA TRP A 87 3.85 12.87 -0.89
C TRP A 87 3.61 11.51 -0.21
N ALA A 88 2.56 11.36 0.62
CA ALA A 88 2.25 10.09 1.28
C ALA A 88 2.04 8.94 0.27
N LYS A 89 1.31 9.21 -0.82
CA LYS A 89 1.13 8.20 -1.89
C LYS A 89 2.45 7.89 -2.60
N GLY A 90 3.30 8.88 -2.82
CA GLY A 90 4.62 8.76 -3.42
C GLY A 90 5.54 7.88 -2.59
N ILE A 91 5.64 8.16 -1.30
CA ILE A 91 6.44 7.37 -0.34
C ILE A 91 5.95 5.90 -0.30
N GLN A 92 4.63 5.66 -0.30
CA GLN A 92 4.10 4.30 -0.40
C GLN A 92 4.50 3.62 -1.71
N ARG A 93 4.37 4.31 -2.85
CA ARG A 93 4.74 3.77 -4.19
C ARG A 93 6.23 3.49 -4.31
N GLY A 94 7.07 4.29 -3.65
CA GLY A 94 8.51 4.07 -3.57
C GLY A 94 8.93 2.94 -2.61
N GLY A 95 7.97 2.26 -1.98
CA GLY A 95 8.21 1.03 -1.24
C GLY A 95 8.59 1.21 0.23
N TYR A 96 8.36 2.38 0.83
CA TYR A 96 8.62 2.61 2.25
C TYR A 96 7.84 1.65 3.16
N ALA A 97 6.57 1.39 2.82
CA ALA A 97 5.70 0.48 3.56
C ALA A 97 5.03 -0.53 2.63
N HIS A 98 4.97 -1.80 3.04
CA HIS A 98 4.28 -2.86 2.30
C HIS A 98 2.75 -2.73 2.37
N SER A 99 2.21 -2.05 3.38
CA SER A 99 0.77 -1.93 3.59
C SER A 99 0.11 -1.13 2.47
N ARG A 100 -0.97 -1.67 1.90
CA ARG A 100 -1.75 -1.00 0.84
C ARG A 100 -2.51 0.21 1.35
N THR A 101 -2.74 0.30 2.66
CA THR A 101 -3.51 1.37 3.32
C THR A 101 -2.62 2.39 4.03
N TRP A 102 -1.29 2.22 3.99
CA TRP A 102 -0.37 3.07 4.75
C TRP A 102 -0.56 4.56 4.45
N SER A 103 -0.57 4.96 3.18
CA SER A 103 -0.76 6.37 2.80
C SER A 103 -2.12 6.90 3.23
N SER A 104 -3.19 6.09 3.16
CA SER A 104 -4.50 6.50 3.65
C SER A 104 -4.55 6.66 5.16
N GLN A 105 -3.80 5.84 5.91
CA GLN A 105 -3.70 5.95 7.37
C GLN A 105 -2.91 7.20 7.77
N VAL A 106 -1.79 7.49 7.09
CA VAL A 106 -1.01 8.72 7.28
C VAL A 106 -1.87 9.95 6.97
N ILE A 107 -2.54 9.99 5.80
CA ILE A 107 -3.44 11.09 5.42
C ILE A 107 -4.58 11.27 6.44
N ALA A 108 -5.13 10.17 6.96
CA ALA A 108 -6.17 10.24 7.98
C ALA A 108 -5.65 10.83 9.31
N LEU A 109 -4.42 10.51 9.71
CA LEU A 109 -3.77 11.11 10.88
C LEU A 109 -3.54 12.61 10.70
N ILE A 110 -3.05 13.04 9.53
CA ILE A 110 -2.85 14.46 9.21
C ILE A 110 -4.15 15.24 9.38
N LYS A 111 -5.26 14.72 8.85
CA LYS A 111 -6.57 15.36 8.98
C LYS A 111 -7.12 15.33 10.39
N LYS A 112 -7.02 14.18 11.06
CA LYS A 112 -7.58 13.97 12.40
C LYS A 112 -6.97 14.92 13.43
N TYR A 113 -5.67 15.20 13.30
CA TYR A 113 -4.92 16.05 14.23
C TYR A 113 -4.57 17.41 13.62
N GLU A 114 -5.18 17.75 12.49
CA GLU A 114 -4.97 19.03 11.78
C GLU A 114 -3.49 19.38 11.60
N LEU A 115 -2.66 18.37 11.32
CA LEU A 115 -1.20 18.55 11.27
C LEU A 115 -0.76 19.44 10.10
N TYR A 116 -1.65 19.66 9.12
CA TYR A 116 -1.42 20.56 7.99
C TYR A 116 -1.26 22.02 8.41
N GLU A 117 -1.72 22.40 9.61
CA GLU A 117 -1.46 23.73 10.20
C GLU A 117 0.04 23.98 10.40
N TYR A 118 0.82 22.93 10.66
CA TYR A 118 2.28 23.02 10.80
C TYR A 118 3.02 23.12 9.46
N ASP A 119 2.31 23.01 8.33
CA ASP A 119 2.91 23.22 7.01
C ASP A 119 3.08 24.72 6.69
N GLU A 120 2.51 25.64 7.50
CA GLU A 120 2.62 27.10 7.31
C GLU A 120 2.27 27.55 5.88
N ARG A 121 1.15 27.04 5.39
CA ARG A 121 0.68 27.29 4.03
C ARG A 121 0.29 28.76 3.87
N PRO A 122 0.52 29.36 2.69
CA PRO A 122 -0.09 30.64 2.33
C PRO A 122 -1.62 30.60 2.48
N GLU A 123 -2.24 31.71 2.85
CA GLU A 123 -3.70 31.81 2.99
C GLU A 123 -4.43 31.51 1.67
N ASP A 124 -3.81 31.81 0.54
CA ASP A 124 -4.33 31.55 -0.81
C ASP A 124 -3.97 30.15 -1.34
N TYR A 125 -3.37 29.29 -0.51
CA TYR A 125 -3.04 27.93 -0.91
C TYR A 125 -4.30 27.12 -1.22
N VAL A 126 -4.44 26.77 -2.50
CA VAL A 126 -5.49 25.87 -2.97
C VAL A 126 -4.95 24.44 -2.95
N GLU A 127 -5.51 23.61 -2.07
CA GLU A 127 -5.12 22.20 -2.04
C GLU A 127 -5.43 21.55 -3.39
N PRO A 128 -4.45 20.92 -4.08
CA PRO A 128 -4.65 20.41 -5.42
C PRO A 128 -5.84 19.45 -5.47
N ALA A 129 -6.81 19.79 -6.31
CA ALA A 129 -8.00 18.99 -6.50
C ALA A 129 -7.58 17.59 -6.97
N ILE A 130 -7.84 16.59 -6.14
CA ILE A 130 -7.68 15.21 -6.58
C ILE A 130 -8.81 15.00 -7.60
N PRO A 131 -8.53 14.56 -8.85
CA PRO A 131 -9.61 14.04 -9.69
C PRO A 131 -10.28 12.95 -8.85
N ALA A 132 -11.57 13.14 -8.54
CA ALA A 132 -12.33 12.18 -7.75
C ALA A 132 -12.01 10.79 -8.31
N PRO A 133 -11.68 9.79 -7.46
CA PRO A 133 -11.40 8.46 -7.97
C PRO A 133 -12.60 8.09 -8.82
N VAL A 134 -12.40 8.01 -10.14
CA VAL A 134 -13.42 7.51 -11.04
C VAL A 134 -13.62 6.10 -10.56
N TYR A 135 -14.64 5.92 -9.73
CA TYR A 135 -15.01 4.62 -9.20
C TYR A 135 -15.58 3.90 -10.42
N LYS A 136 -14.68 3.35 -11.25
CA LYS A 136 -15.03 2.30 -12.19
C LYS A 136 -15.56 1.23 -11.27
N LYS A 137 -16.90 1.20 -11.15
CA LYS A 137 -17.67 0.14 -10.53
C LYS A 137 -17.06 -1.11 -11.11
N SER A 138 -16.20 -1.78 -10.35
CA SER A 138 -15.60 -3.01 -10.80
C SER A 138 -16.81 -3.93 -10.94
N SER A 139 -17.25 -4.13 -12.18
CA SER A 139 -18.21 -5.18 -12.45
C SER A 139 -17.55 -6.40 -11.85
N VAL A 140 -18.11 -6.92 -10.76
CA VAL A 140 -17.65 -8.17 -10.15
C VAL A 140 -17.70 -9.16 -11.31
N ALA A 141 -16.55 -9.42 -11.93
CA ALA A 141 -16.49 -10.33 -13.04
C ALA A 141 -16.92 -11.65 -12.43
N LYS A 142 -18.14 -12.09 -12.77
CA LYS A 142 -18.74 -13.32 -12.29
C LYS A 142 -17.70 -14.41 -12.52
N ARG A 143 -17.03 -14.87 -11.45
CA ARG A 143 -15.95 -15.85 -11.57
C ARG A 143 -16.60 -17.11 -12.14
N VAL A 144 -16.39 -17.34 -13.43
CA VAL A 144 -16.90 -18.53 -14.10
C VAL A 144 -16.09 -19.70 -13.57
N LYS A 145 -16.73 -20.59 -12.81
CA LYS A 145 -16.10 -21.80 -12.31
C LYS A 145 -15.72 -22.66 -13.52
N THR A 146 -14.52 -23.24 -13.52
CA THR A 146 -14.07 -24.11 -14.61
C THR A 146 -13.75 -25.51 -14.09
N TYR A 147 -14.01 -26.52 -14.90
CA TYR A 147 -13.62 -27.91 -14.70
C TYR A 147 -12.45 -28.26 -15.63
N LEU A 148 -11.44 -28.93 -15.10
CA LEU A 148 -10.30 -29.44 -15.86
C LEU A 148 -10.59 -30.89 -16.28
N VAL A 149 -10.71 -31.13 -17.59
CA VAL A 149 -10.98 -32.45 -18.16
C VAL A 149 -9.82 -33.40 -17.83
N LYS A 150 -10.14 -34.57 -17.27
CA LYS A 150 -9.16 -35.61 -16.92
C LYS A 150 -9.12 -36.71 -17.98
N LYS A 151 -8.04 -37.49 -18.01
CA LYS A 151 -7.92 -38.66 -18.90
C LYS A 151 -9.08 -39.64 -18.64
N GLY A 152 -9.85 -39.96 -19.68
CA GLY A 152 -11.03 -40.85 -19.59
C GLY A 152 -12.36 -40.14 -19.30
N ASP A 153 -12.34 -38.82 -19.10
CA ASP A 153 -13.55 -38.01 -19.06
C ASP A 153 -14.16 -37.91 -20.47
N ASN A 154 -15.49 -37.88 -20.51
CA ASN A 154 -16.23 -37.44 -21.67
C ASN A 154 -17.34 -36.50 -21.20
N LEU A 155 -17.90 -35.75 -22.15
CA LEU A 155 -18.85 -34.69 -21.86
C LEU A 155 -20.10 -35.21 -21.12
N ASN A 156 -20.60 -36.41 -21.46
CA ASN A 156 -21.73 -37.05 -20.78
C ASN A 156 -21.42 -37.40 -19.32
N LYS A 157 -20.23 -37.95 -19.05
CA LYS A 157 -19.77 -38.30 -17.69
C LYS A 157 -19.62 -37.04 -16.83
N ILE A 158 -19.02 -35.98 -17.40
CA ILE A 158 -18.85 -34.70 -16.68
C ILE A 158 -20.23 -34.07 -16.42
N ALA A 159 -21.12 -34.04 -17.42
CA ALA A 159 -22.46 -33.52 -17.27
C ALA A 159 -23.24 -34.22 -16.15
N LYS A 160 -23.23 -35.56 -16.13
CA LYS A 160 -23.88 -36.36 -15.09
C LYS A 160 -23.32 -36.05 -13.70
N LYS A 161 -21.99 -35.93 -13.57
CA LYS A 161 -21.33 -35.59 -12.30
C LYS A 161 -21.70 -34.19 -11.79
N LEU A 162 -21.98 -33.25 -12.70
CA LEU A 162 -22.33 -31.87 -12.39
C LEU A 162 -23.84 -31.62 -12.34
N GLY A 163 -24.67 -32.66 -12.52
CA GLY A 163 -26.13 -32.52 -12.55
C GLY A 163 -26.64 -31.68 -13.73
N THR A 164 -25.95 -31.72 -14.87
CA THR A 164 -26.34 -30.99 -16.09
C THR A 164 -26.36 -31.92 -17.31
N SER A 165 -26.60 -31.38 -18.52
CA SER A 165 -26.56 -32.15 -19.78
C SER A 165 -25.32 -31.81 -20.61
N ALA A 166 -24.88 -32.76 -21.43
CA ALA A 166 -23.77 -32.55 -22.34
C ALA A 166 -24.04 -31.38 -23.30
N THR A 167 -25.26 -31.28 -23.82
CA THR A 167 -25.71 -30.17 -24.67
C THR A 167 -25.62 -28.82 -23.96
N ALA A 168 -25.99 -28.76 -22.67
CA ALA A 168 -25.88 -27.54 -21.87
C ALA A 168 -24.41 -27.13 -21.65
N LEU A 169 -23.52 -28.10 -21.38
CA LEU A 169 -22.09 -27.84 -21.27
C LEU A 169 -21.47 -27.39 -22.59
N MET A 170 -21.87 -27.98 -23.73
CA MET A 170 -21.41 -27.56 -25.06
C MET A 170 -21.82 -26.13 -25.36
N LYS A 171 -23.10 -25.80 -25.15
CA LYS A 171 -23.62 -24.43 -25.36
C LYS A 171 -22.91 -23.43 -24.46
N LYS A 172 -22.66 -23.77 -23.19
CA LYS A 172 -21.95 -22.91 -22.23
C LYS A 172 -20.48 -22.67 -22.60
N ASN A 173 -19.88 -23.58 -23.37
CA ASN A 173 -18.47 -23.54 -23.76
C ASN A 173 -18.24 -23.29 -25.25
N ASN A 174 -19.30 -23.02 -26.02
CA ASN A 174 -19.26 -22.88 -27.48
C ASN A 174 -18.55 -24.05 -28.18
N LEU A 175 -18.74 -25.28 -27.68
CA LEU A 175 -18.15 -26.48 -28.28
C LEU A 175 -18.97 -26.94 -29.49
N LYS A 176 -18.30 -27.16 -30.62
CA LYS A 176 -18.91 -27.67 -31.86
C LYS A 176 -19.11 -29.19 -31.87
N SER A 177 -18.40 -29.92 -31.01
CA SER A 177 -18.51 -31.37 -30.88
C SER A 177 -18.34 -31.82 -29.42
N ALA A 178 -18.71 -33.07 -29.13
CA ALA A 178 -18.60 -33.66 -27.80
C ALA A 178 -17.18 -34.16 -27.45
N ALA A 179 -16.21 -34.01 -28.37
CA ALA A 179 -14.83 -34.41 -28.16
C ALA A 179 -14.13 -33.47 -27.18
N LEU A 180 -13.54 -34.04 -26.12
CA LEU A 180 -12.79 -33.29 -25.10
C LEU A 180 -11.37 -33.82 -25.03
N GLN A 181 -10.41 -32.91 -24.82
CA GLN A 181 -9.00 -33.27 -24.62
C GLN A 181 -8.65 -33.25 -23.13
N PRO A 182 -7.88 -34.22 -22.61
CA PRO A 182 -7.32 -34.14 -21.27
C PRO A 182 -6.56 -32.83 -21.07
N GLY A 183 -6.80 -32.12 -19.97
CA GLY A 183 -6.24 -30.80 -19.67
C GLY A 183 -7.06 -29.62 -20.21
N GLN A 184 -8.10 -29.85 -21.01
CA GLN A 184 -9.01 -28.79 -21.46
C GLN A 184 -9.81 -28.22 -20.27
N LYS A 185 -9.93 -26.89 -20.20
CA LYS A 185 -10.79 -26.22 -19.21
C LYS A 185 -12.14 -25.90 -19.82
N ILE A 186 -13.20 -26.35 -19.17
CA ILE A 186 -14.58 -26.01 -19.53
C ILE A 186 -15.25 -25.23 -18.41
N LYS A 187 -16.01 -24.20 -18.76
CA LYS A 187 -16.89 -23.42 -17.90
C LYS A 187 -18.02 -24.32 -17.38
N ILE A 188 -18.21 -24.34 -16.07
CA ILE A 188 -19.24 -25.10 -15.36
C ILE A 188 -20.18 -24.20 -14.58
#